data_AF-A0A840Q1U9-F1
#
_entry.id   AF-A0A840Q1U9-F1
#
_cell.length_a   1.000
_cell.length_b   1.000
_cell.length_c   1.000
_cell.angle_alpha   90.00
_cell.angle_beta   90.00
_cell.angle_gamma   90.00
#
_symmetry.space_group_name_H-M   'P 1'
#
loop_
_entity.id
_entity.type
_entity.pdbx_description
1 polymer ?
#
loop_
_entity_poly.entity_id
_entity_poly.type
_entity_poly.pdbx_seq_one_letter_code
_entity_poly.pdbx_strand_id
1 'polypeptide(L)'
;MPHFVVTYVHPDPDGWVRHLDAHLHWILEQIEAGTLRASGPTQGGDVRSALLVFAGPNEETVRAIVDTDPYMQHGQVSGLTITEWDPIFGILANESSRAAHTDEELLEQIRNLTA
;
A
#
# COMPACT_ATOMS: atom_id res chain seq x y z
N MET A 1 -10.82 6.29 5.99
CA MET A 1 -9.42 6.64 6.33
C MET A 1 -8.64 6.54 5.03
N PRO A 2 -7.80 7.53 4.66
CA PRO A 2 -7.06 7.46 3.40
C PRO A 2 -6.23 6.18 3.30
N HIS A 3 -6.11 5.66 2.08
CA HIS A 3 -5.22 4.55 1.78
C HIS A 3 -4.02 5.05 1.01
N PHE A 4 -2.91 4.35 1.14
CA PHE A 4 -1.67 4.67 0.43
C PHE A 4 -1.11 3.41 -0.21
N VAL A 5 -0.78 3.50 -1.49
CA VAL A 5 -0.05 2.46 -2.20
C VAL A 5 1.43 2.79 -2.11
N VAL A 6 2.17 1.90 -1.47
CA VAL A 6 3.62 1.97 -1.32
C VAL A 6 4.25 0.94 -2.24
N THR A 7 5.28 1.34 -2.98
CA THR A 7 6.06 0.40 -3.80
C THR A 7 7.53 0.44 -3.44
N TYR A 8 8.16 -0.73 -3.46
CA TYR A 8 9.61 -0.88 -3.26
C TYR A 8 10.27 -1.49 -4.48
N VAL A 9 11.54 -1.16 -4.70
CA VAL A 9 12.43 -1.82 -5.66
C VAL A 9 13.62 -2.44 -4.91
N HIS A 10 13.89 -3.73 -5.15
CA HIS A 10 14.91 -4.54 -4.46
C HIS A 10 15.92 -5.14 -5.44
N PRO A 11 16.97 -4.40 -5.85
CA PRO A 11 17.93 -4.87 -6.84
C PRO A 11 19.05 -5.76 -6.27
N ASP A 12 19.23 -5.81 -4.93
CA ASP A 12 20.25 -6.63 -4.26
C ASP A 12 19.65 -7.94 -3.71
N PRO A 13 19.76 -9.07 -4.44
CA PRO A 13 19.13 -10.31 -4.03
C PRO A 13 19.66 -10.87 -2.71
N ASP A 14 20.96 -10.73 -2.44
CA ASP A 14 21.56 -11.26 -1.22
C ASP A 14 21.25 -10.36 -0.02
N GLY A 15 21.19 -9.05 -0.25
CA GLY A 15 20.88 -8.06 0.77
C GLY A 15 19.47 -8.18 1.32
N TRP A 16 18.45 -8.29 0.48
CA TRP A 16 17.08 -8.43 0.99
C TRP A 16 16.88 -9.78 1.70
N VAL A 17 17.49 -10.87 1.21
CA VAL A 17 17.39 -12.18 1.90
C VAL A 17 17.93 -12.10 3.32
N ARG A 18 19.04 -11.38 3.56
CA ARG A 18 19.62 -11.21 4.91
C ARG A 18 18.66 -10.57 5.90
N HIS A 19 17.74 -9.72 5.45
CA HIS A 19 16.81 -8.96 6.29
C HIS A 19 15.35 -9.45 6.17
N LEU A 20 15.10 -10.50 5.38
CA LEU A 20 13.75 -10.97 5.07
C LEU A 20 12.97 -11.37 6.33
N ASP A 21 13.59 -12.09 7.25
CA ASP A 21 12.95 -12.54 8.49
C ASP A 21 12.40 -11.36 9.30
N ALA A 22 13.25 -10.38 9.58
CA ALA A 22 12.85 -9.16 10.30
C ALA A 22 11.77 -8.36 9.53
N HIS A 23 11.89 -8.26 8.21
CA HIS A 23 10.89 -7.60 7.37
C HIS A 23 9.52 -8.29 7.44
N LEU A 24 9.48 -9.63 7.43
CA LEU A 24 8.23 -10.39 7.57
C LEU A 24 7.59 -10.19 8.95
N HIS A 25 8.39 -10.16 10.01
CA HIS A 25 7.90 -9.82 11.35
C HIS A 25 7.28 -8.41 11.39
N TRP A 26 7.97 -7.42 10.82
CA TRP A 26 7.46 -6.06 10.70
C TRP A 26 6.13 -6.00 9.91
N ILE A 27 6.00 -6.73 8.79
CA ILE A 27 4.73 -6.83 8.04
C ILE A 27 3.60 -7.34 8.94
N LEU A 28 3.84 -8.42 9.70
CA LEU A 28 2.83 -9.02 10.55
C LEU A 28 2.39 -8.06 11.66
N GLU A 29 3.32 -7.32 12.27
CA GLU A 29 3.02 -6.29 13.26
C GLU A 29 2.11 -5.19 12.68
N GLN A 30 2.40 -4.71 11.45
CA GLN A 30 1.58 -3.67 10.82
C GLN A 30 0.21 -4.16 10.36
N ILE A 31 0.08 -5.45 10.04
CA ILE A 31 -1.22 -6.08 9.78
C ILE A 31 -2.02 -6.17 11.08
N GLU A 32 -1.40 -6.60 12.18
CA GLU A 32 -2.05 -6.68 13.50
C GLU A 32 -2.50 -5.30 13.99
N ALA A 33 -1.67 -4.27 13.80
CA ALA A 33 -2.01 -2.88 14.10
C ALA A 33 -3.09 -2.29 13.17
N GLY A 34 -3.44 -2.99 12.09
CA GLY A 34 -4.40 -2.52 11.09
C GLY A 34 -3.89 -1.39 10.20
N THR A 35 -2.61 -1.03 10.28
CA THR A 35 -2.00 0.01 9.44
C THR A 35 -1.66 -0.50 8.04
N LEU A 36 -1.41 -1.81 7.88
CA LEU A 36 -1.15 -2.46 6.59
C LEU A 36 -2.32 -3.37 6.21
N ARG A 37 -2.98 -3.07 5.07
CA ARG A 37 -4.16 -3.79 4.56
C ARG A 37 -3.78 -4.99 3.69
N ALA A 38 -2.72 -4.86 2.90
CA ALA A 38 -2.22 -5.90 2.01
C ALA A 38 -0.74 -5.66 1.68
N SER A 39 0.01 -6.72 1.40
CA SER A 39 1.42 -6.64 0.98
C SER A 39 1.80 -7.84 0.13
N GLY A 40 2.69 -7.65 -0.84
CA GLY A 40 3.30 -8.76 -1.57
C GLY A 40 4.27 -8.33 -2.67
N PRO A 41 5.04 -9.28 -3.23
CA PRO A 41 5.89 -9.02 -4.38
C PRO A 41 5.04 -8.80 -5.64
N THR A 42 5.37 -7.77 -6.42
CA THR A 42 4.82 -7.60 -7.77
C THR A 42 5.53 -8.56 -8.73
N GLN A 43 4.79 -9.14 -9.68
CA GLN A 43 5.31 -10.12 -10.63
C GLN A 43 5.57 -9.49 -12.01
N GLY A 44 6.46 -10.11 -12.80
CA GLY A 44 6.63 -9.80 -14.23
C GLY A 44 7.58 -8.65 -14.57
N GLY A 45 8.28 -8.07 -13.59
CA GLY A 45 9.35 -7.08 -13.81
C GLY A 45 10.76 -7.71 -13.83
N ASP A 46 11.70 -7.07 -14.51
CA ASP A 46 13.12 -7.47 -14.55
C ASP A 46 13.83 -7.31 -13.19
N VAL A 47 13.33 -6.38 -12.37
CA VAL A 47 13.81 -6.14 -11.01
C VAL A 47 12.71 -6.54 -10.04
N ARG A 48 13.09 -7.18 -8.94
CA ARG A 48 12.15 -7.52 -7.87
C ARG A 48 11.58 -6.25 -7.26
N SER A 49 10.27 -6.20 -7.12
CA SER A 49 9.56 -5.11 -6.46
C SER A 49 8.43 -5.63 -5.59
N ALA A 50 7.95 -4.78 -4.69
CA ALA A 50 6.84 -5.07 -3.78
C ALA A 50 5.80 -3.96 -3.85
N LEU A 51 4.56 -4.31 -3.52
CA LEU A 51 3.45 -3.40 -3.35
C LEU A 51 2.82 -3.64 -1.98
N LEU A 52 2.60 -2.55 -1.26
CA LEU A 52 1.99 -2.53 0.07
C LEU A 52 0.83 -1.51 0.06
N VAL A 53 -0.27 -1.86 0.71
CA VAL A 53 -1.44 -0.98 0.85
C VAL A 53 -1.59 -0.61 2.30
N PHE A 54 -1.24 0.62 2.65
CA PHE A 54 -1.40 1.16 4.00
C PHE A 54 -2.72 1.90 4.16
N ALA A 55 -3.22 1.96 5.39
CA ALA A 55 -4.29 2.87 5.79
C ALA A 55 -3.75 3.82 6.86
N GLY A 56 -3.96 5.12 6.68
CA GLY A 56 -3.40 6.14 7.57
C GLY A 56 -3.99 7.53 7.30
N PRO A 57 -3.81 8.49 8.21
CA PRO A 57 -4.43 9.81 8.09
C PRO A 57 -3.79 10.69 7.03
N ASN A 58 -2.52 10.46 6.66
CA ASN A 58 -1.76 11.22 5.67
C ASN A 58 -0.48 10.46 5.26
N GLU A 59 0.19 10.97 4.21
CA GLU A 59 1.44 10.41 3.69
C GLU A 59 2.56 10.38 4.73
N GLU A 60 2.70 11.43 5.54
CA GLU A 60 3.75 11.55 6.56
C GLU A 60 3.67 10.42 7.60
N THR A 61 2.45 10.06 8.02
CA THR A 61 2.23 8.98 8.98
C THR A 61 2.60 7.62 8.38
N VAL A 62 2.22 7.38 7.12
CA VAL A 62 2.62 6.15 6.41
C VAL A 62 4.12 6.11 6.19
N ARG A 63 4.73 7.23 5.85
CA ARG A 63 6.18 7.35 5.68
C ARG A 63 6.93 7.02 6.96
N ALA A 64 6.48 7.55 8.10
CA ALA A 64 7.08 7.27 9.40
C ALA A 64 7.03 5.77 9.75
N ILE A 65 5.95 5.07 9.39
CA ILE A 65 5.84 3.62 9.54
C ILE A 65 6.82 2.91 8.59
N VAL A 66 6.81 3.27 7.30
CA VAL A 66 7.71 2.69 6.29
C VAL A 66 9.19 2.84 6.66
N ASP A 67 9.60 3.97 7.23
CA ASP A 67 10.98 4.21 7.66
C ASP A 67 11.43 3.27 8.81
N THR A 68 10.50 2.56 9.47
CA THR A 68 10.81 1.52 10.46
C THR A 68 11.01 0.13 9.87
N ASP A 69 10.72 -0.07 8.58
CA ASP A 69 10.93 -1.35 7.90
C ASP A 69 12.42 -1.72 7.88
N PRO A 70 12.82 -2.93 8.29
CA PRO A 70 14.20 -3.40 8.19
C PRO A 70 14.81 -3.25 6.79
N TYR A 71 14.02 -3.40 5.72
CA TYR A 71 14.51 -3.13 4.37
C TYR A 71 14.87 -1.67 4.13
N MET A 72 14.11 -0.73 4.69
CA MET A 72 14.43 0.70 4.60
C MET A 72 15.67 1.03 5.42
N GLN A 73 15.74 0.56 6.68
CA GLN A 73 16.84 0.82 7.59
C GLN A 73 18.19 0.27 7.10
N HIS A 74 18.17 -0.84 6.36
CA HIS A 74 19.36 -1.49 5.84
C HIS A 74 19.63 -1.22 4.36
N GLY A 75 18.96 -0.20 3.77
CA GLY A 75 19.24 0.23 2.40
C GLY A 75 18.89 -0.80 1.32
N GLN A 76 17.91 -1.67 1.58
CA GLN A 76 17.46 -2.72 0.66
C GLN A 76 16.36 -2.26 -0.30
N VAL A 77 15.94 -1.00 -0.19
CA VAL A 77 14.98 -0.36 -1.09
C VAL A 77 15.70 0.71 -1.90
N SER A 78 15.86 0.49 -3.21
CA SER A 78 16.51 1.46 -4.11
C SER A 78 15.54 2.44 -4.75
N GLY A 79 14.24 2.16 -4.67
CA GLY A 79 13.16 3.00 -5.17
C GLY A 79 11.94 2.86 -4.28
N LEU A 80 11.38 3.99 -3.86
CA LEU A 80 10.22 4.09 -2.98
C LEU A 80 9.21 5.05 -3.61
N THR A 81 7.94 4.64 -3.70
CA THR A 81 6.82 5.54 -3.94
C THR A 81 5.83 5.41 -2.80
N ILE A 82 5.19 6.51 -2.42
CA ILE A 82 4.03 6.53 -1.52
C ILE A 82 2.98 7.38 -2.21
N THR A 83 1.85 6.79 -2.58
CA THR A 83 0.81 7.46 -3.35
C THR A 83 -0.52 7.31 -2.65
N GLU A 84 -1.20 8.43 -2.37
CA GLU A 84 -2.57 8.40 -1.86
C GLU A 84 -3.49 7.70 -2.87
N TRP A 85 -4.33 6.80 -2.36
CA TRP A 85 -5.23 5.99 -3.15
C TRP A 85 -6.60 5.91 -2.49
N ASP A 86 -7.65 6.05 -3.30
CA ASP A 86 -9.04 5.94 -2.84
C ASP A 86 -9.68 4.66 -3.43
N PRO A 87 -9.81 3.59 -2.63
CA PRO A 87 -10.28 2.29 -3.10
C PRO A 87 -11.81 2.24 -3.21
N ILE A 88 -12.39 2.99 -4.15
CA ILE A 88 -13.85 3.17 -4.29
C ILE A 88 -14.64 1.90 -4.67
N PHE A 89 -13.97 0.76 -4.91
CA PHE A 89 -14.59 -0.53 -5.21
C PHE A 89 -13.86 -1.66 -4.47
N GLY A 90 -14.58 -2.78 -4.28
CA GLY A 90 -14.02 -4.01 -3.68
C GLY A 90 -14.08 -4.02 -2.16
N ILE A 91 -13.23 -4.84 -1.54
CA ILE A 91 -13.29 -5.13 -0.09
C ILE A 91 -12.99 -3.90 0.80
N LEU A 92 -12.30 -2.90 0.26
CA LEU A 92 -11.97 -1.64 0.94
C LEU A 92 -12.96 -0.51 0.62
N ALA A 93 -14.03 -0.76 -0.16
CA ALA A 93 -14.97 0.29 -0.58
C ALA A 93 -15.62 1.01 0.61
N ASN A 94 -15.90 0.29 1.70
CA ASN A 94 -16.47 0.86 2.92
C ASN A 94 -15.49 1.76 3.71
N GLU A 95 -14.24 1.87 3.28
CA GLU A 95 -13.23 2.77 3.86
C GLU A 95 -12.86 3.94 2.95
N SER A 96 -13.41 3.95 1.73
CA SER A 96 -13.16 4.93 0.67
C SER A 96 -13.95 6.23 0.86
N SER A 97 -13.69 7.23 0.02
CA SER A 97 -14.48 8.48 -0.04
C SER A 97 -15.96 8.24 -0.37
N ARG A 98 -16.29 7.08 -0.94
CA ARG A 98 -17.65 6.68 -1.34
C ARG A 98 -18.35 5.75 -0.36
N ALA A 99 -17.81 5.53 0.84
CA ALA A 99 -18.42 4.62 1.82
C ALA A 99 -19.89 4.94 2.17
N ALA A 100 -20.34 6.19 1.96
CA ALA A 100 -21.72 6.62 2.19
C ALA A 100 -22.64 6.51 0.96
N HIS A 101 -22.13 6.05 -0.19
CA HIS A 101 -22.83 6.06 -1.46
C HIS A 101 -22.94 4.67 -2.07
N THR A 102 -24.06 4.40 -2.73
CA THR A 102 -24.27 3.13 -3.43
C THR A 102 -23.62 3.14 -4.82
N ASP A 103 -23.47 1.96 -5.41
CA ASP A 103 -23.03 1.84 -6.81
C ASP A 103 -24.10 2.32 -7.79
N GLU A 104 -25.38 2.19 -7.44
CA GLU A 104 -26.49 2.70 -8.26
C GLU A 104 -26.45 4.23 -8.37
N GLU A 105 -26.21 4.93 -7.25
CA GLU A 105 -26.06 6.39 -7.21
C GLU A 105 -24.91 6.86 -8.10
N LEU A 106 -23.75 6.18 -8.08
CA LEU A 106 -22.64 6.50 -8.97
C LEU A 106 -23.03 6.35 -10.45
N LEU A 107 -23.63 5.22 -10.80
CA LEU A 107 -24.00 4.93 -12.18
C LEU A 107 -25.06 5.92 -12.68
N GLU A 108 -25.98 6.37 -11.82
CA GLU A 108 -26.94 7.42 -12.15
C GLU A 108 -26.27 8.77 -12.37
N GLN A 109 -25.34 9.16 -11.48
CA GLN A 109 -24.58 10.40 -11.62
C GLN A 109 -23.82 10.45 -12.96
N ILE A 110 -23.17 9.34 -13.35
CA ILE A 110 -22.45 9.27 -14.63
C ILE A 110 -23.42 9.38 -15.82
N ARG A 111 -24.57 8.69 -15.78
CA ARG A 111 -25.58 8.82 -16.86
C ARG A 111 -26.00 10.27 -17.06
N ASN A 112 -26.25 11.01 -15.99
CA ASN A 112 -26.67 12.41 -16.02
C ASN A 112 -25.57 13.36 -16.55
N LEU A 113 -24.29 13.02 -16.39
CA LEU A 113 -23.18 13.81 -16.95
C LEU A 113 -22.98 13.60 -18.46
N THR A 114 -23.49 12.49 -18.99
CA THR A 114 -23.33 12.09 -20.39
C THR A 114 -24.57 12.32 -21.26
N ALA A 115 -25.66 12.80 -20.66
CA ALA A 115 -26.92 13.13 -21.33
C ALA A 115 -26.95 14.59 -21.79
#